data_AF-A0A519UEZ4-F1
#
_entry.id   AF-A0A519UEZ4-F1
#
_cell.length_a   1.000
_cell.length_b   1.000
_cell.length_c   1.000
_cell.angle_alpha   90.00
_cell.angle_beta   90.00
_cell.angle_gamma   90.00
#
_symmetry.space_group_name_H-M   'P 1'
#
loop_
_entity.id
_entity.type
_entity.pdbx_description
1 polymer ?
#
loop_
_entity_poly.entity_id
_entity_poly.type
_entity_poly.pdbx_seq_one_letter_code
_entity_poly.pdbx_strand_id
1 'polypeptide(L)' 'MTLDQAQTTVDEWITTTGVRYFSELTNMAILTEEVGEVARLIARQYGEQSFKESDKGRELGDELADV' A
#
# COMPACT_ATOMS: atom_id res chain seq x y z
N MET A 1 -6.12 11.74 -13.06
CA MET A 1 -7.02 11.62 -11.90
C MET A 1 -6.62 12.70 -10.91
N THR A 2 -7.58 13.45 -10.35
CA THR A 2 -7.35 14.33 -9.19
C THR A 2 -7.47 13.53 -7.90
N LEU A 3 -7.01 14.08 -6.76
CA LEU A 3 -7.16 13.41 -5.47
C LEU A 3 -8.63 13.14 -5.12
N ASP A 4 -9.52 14.11 -5.35
CA ASP A 4 -10.96 13.95 -5.12
C ASP A 4 -11.58 12.84 -5.98
N GLN A 5 -11.13 12.70 -7.23
CA GLN A 5 -11.57 11.61 -8.11
C GLN A 5 -11.09 10.25 -7.60
N ALA A 6 -9.87 10.18 -7.06
CA ALA A 6 -9.32 8.98 -6.45
C ALA A 6 -10.12 8.57 -5.21
N GLN A 7 -10.39 9.52 -4.30
CA GLN A 7 -11.19 9.30 -3.10
C GLN A 7 -12.59 8.78 -3.46
N THR A 8 -13.23 9.38 -4.45
CA THR A 8 -14.56 8.94 -4.93
C THR A 8 -14.50 7.52 -5.48
N THR A 9 -13.49 7.19 -6.28
CA THR A 9 -13.32 5.86 -6.87
C THR A 9 -13.10 4.79 -5.79
N VAL A 10 -12.29 5.09 -4.77
CA VAL A 10 -12.04 4.20 -3.65
C VAL A 10 -13.31 4.01 -2.80
N ASP A 11 -14.04 5.10 -2.51
CA ASP A 11 -15.30 5.03 -1.75
C ASP A 11 -16.36 4.19 -2.47
N GLU A 12 -16.53 4.38 -3.77
CA GLU A 12 -17.44 3.57 -4.59
C GLU A 12 -17.05 2.09 -4.53
N TRP A 13 -15.77 1.76 -4.64
CA TRP A 13 -15.31 0.38 -4.56
C TRP A 13 -15.54 -0.23 -3.17
N ILE A 14 -15.22 0.49 -2.10
CA ILE A 14 -15.40 -0.01 -0.71
C ILE A 14 -16.88 -0.25 -0.40
N THR A 15 -17.75 0.67 -0.80
CA THR A 15 -19.18 0.58 -0.48
C THR A 15 -19.94 -0.42 -1.33
N THR A 16 -19.47 -0.70 -2.55
CA THR A 16 -20.12 -1.67 -3.47
C THR A 16 -19.52 -3.07 -3.43
N THR A 17 -18.19 -3.17 -3.28
CA THR A 17 -17.43 -4.43 -3.32
C THR A 17 -16.84 -4.76 -1.96
N GLY A 18 -16.22 -3.79 -1.28
CA GLY A 18 -15.56 -3.95 0.02
C GLY A 18 -16.48 -4.10 1.23
N VAL A 19 -17.81 -4.05 1.03
CA VAL A 19 -18.87 -4.09 2.05
C VAL A 19 -18.92 -2.87 2.97
N ARG A 20 -17.80 -2.49 3.59
CA ARG A 20 -17.67 -1.31 4.48
C ARG A 20 -16.20 -0.96 4.73
N TYR A 21 -15.97 0.25 5.24
CA TYR A 21 -14.70 0.63 5.83
C TYR A 21 -14.35 -0.21 7.07
N PHE A 22 -13.05 -0.41 7.28
CA PHE A 22 -12.51 -0.90 8.54
C PHE A 22 -12.70 0.13 9.65
N SER A 23 -12.64 -0.33 10.91
CA SER A 23 -12.51 0.61 12.04
C SER A 23 -11.13 1.27 11.99
N GLU A 24 -10.99 2.40 12.68
CA GLU A 24 -9.78 3.22 12.67
C GLU A 24 -8.55 2.43 13.12
N LEU A 25 -8.69 1.58 14.14
CA LEU A 25 -7.59 0.73 14.62
C LEU A 25 -7.20 -0.36 13.62
N THR A 26 -8.17 -0.95 12.93
CA THR A 26 -7.86 -1.94 11.87
C THR A 26 -7.23 -1.25 10.67
N ASN A 27 -7.75 -0.08 10.27
CA ASN A 27 -7.16 0.70 9.17
C ASN A 27 -5.73 1.15 9.48
N MET A 28 -5.44 1.50 10.73
CA MET A 28 -4.09 1.83 11.19
C MET A 28 -3.13 0.62 11.12
N ALA A 29 -3.62 -0.58 11.46
CA ALA A 29 -2.82 -1.80 11.35
C ALA A 29 -2.48 -2.11 9.88
N ILE A 30 -3.46 -2.03 8.98
CA ILE A 30 -3.27 -2.21 7.54
C ILE A 30 -2.30 -1.16 6.99
N LEU A 31 -2.48 0.12 7.31
CA LEU A 31 -1.56 1.18 6.89
C LEU A 31 -0.11 0.89 7.35
N THR A 32 0.07 0.39 8.57
CA THR A 32 1.40 0.06 9.10
C THR A 32 2.02 -1.13 8.37
N GLU A 33 1.21 -2.10 7.96
CA GLU A 33 1.63 -3.25 7.16
C GLU A 33 2.18 -2.80 5.80
N GLU A 34 1.41 -2.00 5.04
CA GLU A 34 1.82 -1.52 3.70
C GLU A 34 3.06 -0.61 3.76
N VAL A 35 3.14 0.28 4.76
CA VAL A 35 4.34 1.09 4.98
C VAL A 35 5.57 0.23 5.29
N GLY A 36 5.39 -0.92 5.96
CA GLY A 36 6.44 -1.90 6.18
C GLY A 36 6.97 -2.51 4.89
N GLU A 37 6.10 -2.71 3.89
CA GLU A 37 6.47 -3.24 2.58
C GLU A 37 7.23 -2.21 1.74
N VAL A 38 6.79 -0.95 1.74
CA VAL A 38 7.55 0.18 1.18
C VAL A 38 8.94 0.28 1.80
N ALA A 39 9.00 0.25 3.14
CA ALA A 39 10.27 0.34 3.86
C ALA A 39 11.21 -0.82 3.50
N ARG A 40 10.66 -2.04 3.31
CA ARG A 40 11.42 -3.21 2.88
C ARG A 40 12.06 -2.99 1.51
N LEU A 41 11.33 -2.49 0.52
CA LEU A 41 11.91 -2.23 -0.82
C LEU A 41 12.93 -1.08 -0.79
N ILE A 42 12.65 0.01 -0.06
CA ILE A 42 13.60 1.12 0.08
C ILE A 42 14.91 0.63 0.70
N ALA A 43 14.85 -0.17 1.76
CA ALA A 43 16.03 -0.70 2.44
C ALA A 43 16.88 -1.62 1.52
N ARG A 44 16.27 -2.27 0.54
CA ARG A 44 16.95 -3.15 -0.43
C ARG A 44 17.51 -2.38 -1.63
N GLN A 45 16.75 -1.44 -2.17
CA GLN A 45 17.13 -0.65 -3.36
C GLN A 45 18.15 0.44 -3.03
N TYR A 46 17.97 1.12 -1.89
CA TYR A 46 18.73 2.32 -1.54
C TYR A 46 19.48 2.19 -0.21
N GLY A 47 19.26 1.11 0.54
CA GLY A 47 19.94 0.80 1.79
C GLY A 47 20.98 -0.30 1.66
N GLU A 48 21.34 -0.90 2.80
CA GLU A 48 22.41 -1.90 2.90
C GLU A 48 21.90 -3.35 2.84
N GLN A 49 20.59 -3.55 2.73
CA GLN A 49 20.00 -4.89 2.73
C GLN A 49 20.13 -5.57 1.36
N SER A 50 20.63 -6.81 1.30
CA SER A 50 20.79 -7.54 0.03
C SER A 50 19.45 -7.93 -0.61
N PHE A 51 19.33 -7.88 -1.93
CA PHE A 51 18.13 -8.37 -2.63
C PHE A 51 17.86 -9.85 -2.36
N LYS A 52 16.56 -10.19 -2.28
CA LYS A 52 16.08 -11.57 -2.23
C LYS A 52 15.31 -11.89 -3.50
N GLU A 53 15.36 -13.14 -3.94
CA GLU A 53 14.60 -13.60 -5.11
C GLU A 53 13.08 -13.47 -4.93
N SER A 54 12.57 -13.54 -3.69
CA SER A 54 11.16 -13.29 -3.38
C SER A 54 10.69 -11.90 -3.77
N ASP A 55 11.61 -10.95 -3.89
CA ASP A 55 11.30 -9.54 -4.15
C ASP A 55 11.41 -9.21 -5.65
N LYS A 56 11.69 -10.22 -6.51
CA LYS A 56 11.70 -10.02 -7.96
C LYS A 56 10.31 -9.66 -8.46
N GLY A 57 10.23 -8.56 -9.21
CA GLY A 57 8.99 -8.06 -9.80
C GLY A 57 8.16 -7.20 -8.85
N ARG A 58 8.64 -6.92 -7.63
CA ARG A 58 8.03 -5.89 -6.76
C ARG A 58 8.62 -4.53 -7.10
N GLU A 59 7.77 -3.62 -7.56
CA GLU A 59 8.15 -2.25 -7.92
C GLU A 59 7.81 -1.29 -6.78
N LEU A 60 8.70 -0.35 -6.47
CA LEU A 60 8.46 0.62 -5.40
C LEU A 60 7.20 1.47 -5.67
N GLY A 61 6.87 1.71 -6.95
CA GLY A 61 5.68 2.46 -7.32
C GLY A 61 4.38 1.74 -6.94
N ASP A 62 4.36 0.41 -6.99
CA ASP A 62 3.18 -0.38 -6.63
C ASP A 62 2.98 -0.34 -5.11
N GLU A 63 4.05 -0.53 -4.33
CA GLU A 63 3.97 -0.44 -2.85
C GLU A 63 3.57 0.95 -2.37
N LEU A 64 3.98 2.00 -3.09
CA LEU A 64 3.56 3.37 -2.78
C LEU A 64 2.10 3.64 -3.15
N ALA A 65 1.52 2.87 -4.07
CA ALA A 65 0.11 2.97 -4.42
C ALA A 65 -0.79 2.22 -3.41
N ASP A 66 -0.24 1.24 -2.70
CA ASP A 66 -0.93 0.50 -1.63
C ASP A 66 -1.09 1.34 -0.33
N VAL A 67 -0.35 2.45 -0.19
CA VAL A 67 -0.42 3.42 0.94
C VAL A 67 -1.39 4.56 0.69
#